data_AF-A0A7Y1ST28-F1
#
_entry.id   AF-A0A7Y1ST28-F1
#
_cell.length_a   1.000
_cell.length_b   1.000
_cell.length_c   1.000
_cell.angle_alpha   90.00
_cell.angle_beta   90.00
_cell.angle_gamma   90.00
#
_symmetry.space_group_name_H-M   'P 1'
#
loop_
_entity.id
_entity.type
_entity.pdbx_description
1 polymer ?
#
loop_
_entity_poly.entity_id
_entity_poly.type
_entity_poly.pdbx_seq_one_letter_code
_entity_poly.pdbx_strand_id
1 'polypeptide(L)' 'MPVLKLSQAVTGASSGQSIELVATDRGALSDIPAWSKDTGNPLKEQFEQDNEYHFVVIKA' A
#
# COMPACT_ATOMS: atom_id res chain seq x y z
N MET A 1 -3.31 -3.03 11.72
CA MET A 1 -2.35 -2.13 11.06
C MET A 1 -2.31 -2.46 9.56
N PRO A 2 -2.78 -1.55 8.69
CA PRO A 2 -2.86 -1.76 7.24
C PRO A 2 -1.52 -2.12 6.59
N VAL A 3 -0.42 -1.53 7.08
CA VAL A 3 0.94 -1.75 6.55
C VAL A 3 1.42 -3.20 6.65
N LEU A 4 1.07 -3.92 7.73
CA LEU A 4 1.43 -5.34 7.89
C LEU A 4 0.71 -6.22 6.87
N LYS A 5 -0.58 -5.95 6.61
CA LYS A 5 -1.35 -6.68 5.60
C LYS A 5 -0.77 -6.46 4.21
N LEU A 6 -0.42 -5.21 3.89
CA LEU A 6 0.26 -4.87 2.64
C LEU A 6 1.59 -5.62 2.51
N SER A 7 2.44 -5.58 3.55
CA SER A 7 3.73 -6.28 3.53
C SER A 7 3.59 -7.79 3.31
N GLN A 8 2.59 -8.43 3.91
CA GLN A 8 2.31 -9.85 3.70
C GLN A 8 1.83 -10.14 2.28
N ALA A 9 0.90 -9.33 1.76
CA ALA A 9 0.40 -9.45 0.38
C ALA A 9 1.53 -9.30 -0.64
N VAL A 10 2.42 -8.33 -0.42
CA VAL A 10 3.56 -8.03 -1.29
C VAL A 10 4.61 -9.16 -1.26
N THR A 11 4.79 -9.82 -0.12
CA THR A 11 5.73 -10.96 0.01
C THR A 11 5.29 -12.17 -0.82
N GLY A 12 3.98 -12.38 -0.97
CA GLY A 12 3.41 -13.45 -1.80
C GLY A 12 3.19 -13.07 -3.28
N ALA A 13 3.41 -11.81 -3.65
CA ALA A 13 3.16 -11.31 -4.99
C ALA A 13 4.38 -11.44 -5.91
N SER A 14 4.13 -11.47 -7.21
CA SER A 14 5.18 -11.47 -8.22
C SER A 14 5.71 -10.07 -8.49
N SER A 15 6.97 -9.94 -8.93
CA SER A 15 7.52 -8.66 -9.41
C SER A 15 6.67 -8.13 -10.57
N GLY A 16 6.38 -6.83 -10.54
CA GLY A 16 5.49 -6.12 -11.45
C GLY A 16 4.00 -6.20 -11.09
N GLN A 17 3.61 -6.96 -10.06
CA GLN A 17 2.22 -7.06 -9.65
C GLN A 17 1.77 -5.84 -8.85
N SER A 18 0.64 -5.26 -9.25
CA SER A 18 -0.05 -4.19 -8.51
C SER A 18 -0.91 -4.77 -7.39
N ILE A 19 -0.84 -4.15 -6.23
CA ILE A 19 -1.57 -4.54 -5.03
C ILE A 19 -2.30 -3.31 -4.54
N GLU A 20 -3.63 -3.42 -4.48
CA GLU A 20 -4.49 -2.39 -3.92
C GLU A 20 -4.74 -2.67 -2.43
N LEU A 21 -4.57 -1.64 -1.61
CA LEU A 21 -4.88 -1.65 -0.19
C LEU A 21 -5.95 -0.61 0.09
N VAL A 22 -7.04 -1.05 0.70
CA VAL A 22 -8.09 -0.19 1.23
C VAL A 22 -7.96 -0.12 2.74
N ALA A 23 -7.93 1.10 3.27
CA ALA A 23 -7.82 1.35 4.70
C ALA A 23 -8.74 2.51 5.11
N THR A 24 -9.48 2.36 6.19
CA THR A 24 -10.26 3.46 6.79
C THR A 24 -9.46 4.26 7.82
N ASP A 25 -8.24 3.81 8.13
CA ASP A 25 -7.38 4.40 9.15
C ASP A 25 -6.57 5.57 8.57
N ARG A 26 -6.68 6.76 9.17
CA ARG A 26 -5.86 7.93 8.80
C ARG A 26 -4.36 7.71 8.89
N GLY A 27 -3.89 6.81 9.78
CA GLY A 27 -2.48 6.47 9.91
C GLY A 27 -1.88 5.87 8.62
N ALA A 28 -2.70 5.20 7.81
CA ALA A 28 -2.26 4.61 6.55
C ALA A 28 -1.72 5.67 5.56
N LEU A 29 -2.24 6.90 5.61
CA LEU A 29 -1.79 8.00 4.75
C LEU A 29 -0.30 8.34 4.93
N SER A 30 0.26 8.09 6.11
CA SER A 30 1.68 8.32 6.40
C SER A 30 2.48 7.01 6.39
N ASP A 31 1.91 5.92 6.91
CA ASP A 31 2.59 4.63 7.02
C ASP A 31 2.84 3.96 5.66
N ILE A 32 1.87 4.01 4.73
CA ILE A 32 1.97 3.32 3.44
C ILE A 32 3.04 3.95 2.52
N PRO A 33 3.10 5.29 2.35
CA PRO A 33 4.19 5.92 1.60
C PRO A 33 5.57 5.72 2.23
N ALA A 34 5.67 5.70 3.56
CA ALA A 34 6.92 5.42 4.26
C ALA A 34 7.37 3.97 4.01
N TRP A 35 6.48 3.01 4.21
CA TRP A 35 6.75 1.60 3.93
C TRP A 35 7.12 1.33 2.47
N SER A 36 6.44 2.00 1.53
CA SER A 36 6.74 1.93 0.09
C SER A 36 8.18 2.36 -0.21
N LYS A 37 8.65 3.46 0.41
CA LYS A 37 10.03 3.94 0.30
C LYS A 37 11.02 2.98 0.95
N ASP A 38 10.73 2.49 2.15
CA ASP A 38 11.63 1.62 2.91
C ASP A 38 11.82 0.25 2.25
N THR A 39 10.75 -0.29 1.65
CA THR A 39 10.78 -1.60 0.99
C THR A 39 11.15 -1.55 -0.49
N GLY A 40 11.26 -0.36 -1.08
CA GLY A 40 11.53 -0.17 -2.50
C GLY A 40 10.37 -0.56 -3.43
N ASN A 41 9.17 -0.75 -2.88
CA ASN A 41 7.96 -1.06 -3.66
C ASN A 41 7.24 0.24 -4.00
N PRO A 42 7.26 0.72 -5.25
CA PRO A 42 6.73 2.04 -5.58
C PRO A 42 5.20 2.12 -5.42
N LEU A 43 4.76 3.12 -4.65
CA LEU A 43 3.36 3.56 -4.60
C LEU A 43 3.02 4.24 -5.93
N LYS A 44 2.07 3.67 -6.67
CA LYS A 44 1.59 4.19 -7.95
C LYS A 44 0.47 5.20 -7.77
N GLU A 45 -0.52 4.86 -6.96
CA GLU A 45 -1.70 5.69 -6.77
C GLU A 45 -2.08 5.74 -5.30
N GLN A 46 -2.60 6.87 -4.88
CA GLN A 46 -3.17 7.10 -3.57
C GLN A 46 -4.35 8.04 -3.73
N PHE A 47 -5.52 7.61 -3.28
CA PHE A 47 -6.74 8.40 -3.35
C PHE A 47 -7.66 8.09 -2.18
N GLU A 48 -8.55 9.03 -1.87
CA GLU A 48 -9.60 8.87 -0.87
C GLU A 48 -10.93 8.74 -1.62
N GLN A 49 -11.70 7.72 -1.28
CA GLN A 49 -13.01 7.47 -1.87
C GLN A 49 -13.95 6.94 -0.78
N ASP A 50 -15.18 7.48 -0.72
CA ASP A 50 -16.23 7.00 0.20
C ASP A 50 -15.78 6.88 1.68
N ASN A 51 -14.92 7.80 2.13
CA ASN A 51 -14.33 7.82 3.48
C ASN A 51 -13.34 6.66 3.76
N GLU A 52 -12.85 6.02 2.71
CA GLU A 52 -11.79 5.01 2.68
C GLU A 52 -10.56 5.55 1.93
N TYR A 53 -9.38 5.10 2.34
CA TYR A 53 -8.10 5.42 1.73
C TYR A 53 -7.63 4.24 0.89
N HIS A 54 -7.46 4.48 -0.40
CA HIS A 54 -6.97 3.52 -1.37
C HIS A 54 -5.51 3.80 -1.70
N PHE A 55 -4.70 2.74 -1.70
CA PHE A 55 -3.28 2.80 -2.06
C PHE A 55 -2.96 1.68 -3.03
N VAL A 56 -2.41 2.02 -4.19
CA VAL A 56 -1.97 1.06 -5.20
C VAL A 56 -0.45 1.02 -5.20
N VAL A 57 0.11 -0.12 -4.83
CA VAL A 57 1.56 -0.31 -4.74
C VAL A 57 1.98 -1.40 -5.72
N ILE A 58 3.11 -1.22 -6.39
CA ILE A 58 3.67 -2.26 -7.26
C ILE A 58 4.82 -2.95 -6.55
N LYS A 59 4.80 -4.29 -6.57
CA LYS A 59 5.95 -5.08 -6.16
C LYS A 59 7.07 -4.89 -7.17
N ALA A 60 8.18 -4.29 -6.74
CA ALA A 60 9.40 -4.23 -7.53
C ALA A 60 10.07 -5.60 -7.64
#